data_AF-A0A366DC79-F1
#
_entry.id   AF-A0A366DC79-F1
#
_cell.length_a   1.000
_cell.length_b   1.000
_cell.length_c   1.000
_cell.angle_alpha   90.00
_cell.angle_beta   90.00
_cell.angle_gamma   90.00
#
_symmetry.space_group_name_H-M   'P 1'
#
loop_
_entity.id
_entity.type
_entity.pdbx_description
1 polymer ?
#
loop_
_entity_poly.entity_id
_entity_poly.type
_entity_poly.pdbx_seq_one_letter_code
_entity_poly.pdbx_strand_id
1 'polypeptide(L)'
;MPAPRKTPARKAPAKKTAAPKPADAAAAARNAAFESLRQRAAGIEFVEANIEPYVLGPDMGFDPPIVIKWPENDAVRWSLELAARRGDAVAFIGALVSDPDMLRIIAATYDQPDAKRILYGLYLRLQDHFFGAGAGDVPGGTPAS
;
A
#
# COMPACT_ATOMS: atom_id res chain seq x y z
N MET A 1 -0.10 -79.61 38.16
CA MET A 1 0.21 -78.18 38.40
C MET A 1 1.13 -77.67 37.29
N PRO A 2 0.62 -77.01 36.22
CA PRO A 2 1.44 -76.31 35.24
C PRO A 2 1.45 -74.79 35.52
N ALA A 3 2.63 -74.19 35.52
CA ALA A 3 2.86 -72.76 35.80
C ALA A 3 2.47 -71.84 34.61
N PRO A 4 2.06 -70.58 34.85
CA PRO A 4 1.66 -69.67 33.78
C PRO A 4 2.87 -69.07 33.04
N ARG A 5 2.77 -69.02 31.71
CA ARG A 5 3.79 -68.50 30.78
C ARG A 5 3.80 -66.96 30.79
N LYS A 6 4.96 -66.34 31.04
CA LYS A 6 5.17 -64.88 30.99
C LYS A 6 5.10 -64.37 29.54
N THR A 7 4.22 -63.39 29.29
CA THR A 7 4.13 -62.63 28.03
C THR A 7 5.19 -61.51 28.00
N PRO A 8 5.92 -61.27 26.90
CA PRO A 8 6.88 -60.18 26.82
C PRO A 8 6.18 -58.83 26.59
N ALA A 9 6.68 -57.78 27.25
CA ALA A 9 6.16 -56.42 27.17
C ALA A 9 6.39 -55.81 25.78
N ARG A 10 5.33 -55.20 25.22
CA ARG A 10 5.31 -54.52 23.93
C ARG A 10 6.09 -53.19 24.04
N LYS A 11 7.23 -53.08 23.35
CA LYS A 11 7.97 -51.80 23.21
C LYS A 11 7.05 -50.74 22.58
N ALA A 12 6.94 -49.58 23.24
CA ALA A 12 6.23 -48.42 22.72
C ALA A 12 6.92 -47.92 21.43
N PRO A 13 6.16 -47.53 20.39
CA PRO A 13 6.75 -46.98 19.18
C PRO A 13 7.34 -45.60 19.48
N ALA A 14 8.57 -45.37 19.00
CA ALA A 14 9.23 -44.08 19.08
C ALA A 14 8.35 -43.00 18.45
N LYS A 15 8.17 -41.89 19.18
CA LYS A 15 7.41 -40.71 18.78
C LYS A 15 8.06 -40.13 17.52
N LYS A 16 7.51 -40.44 16.34
CA LYS A 16 7.88 -39.77 15.08
C LYS A 16 7.63 -38.28 15.27
N THR A 17 8.67 -37.48 15.27
CA THR A 17 8.58 -36.03 15.06
C THR A 17 7.84 -35.82 13.75
N ALA A 18 6.67 -35.16 13.84
CA ALA A 18 5.87 -34.86 12.67
C ALA A 18 6.69 -33.96 11.73
N ALA A 19 6.78 -34.33 10.46
CA ALA A 19 7.38 -33.47 9.45
C ALA A 19 6.57 -32.16 9.38
N PRO A 20 7.24 -30.99 9.31
CA PRO A 20 6.55 -29.70 9.23
C PRO A 20 5.64 -29.69 7.99
N LYS A 21 4.44 -29.10 8.12
CA LYS A 21 3.50 -29.04 7.00
C LYS A 21 4.15 -28.24 5.86
N PRO A 22 3.86 -28.57 4.59
CA PRO A 22 4.47 -27.87 3.44
C PRO A 22 4.33 -26.34 3.47
N ALA A 23 3.23 -25.83 4.03
CA ALA A 23 2.99 -24.40 4.21
C ALA A 23 3.98 -23.75 5.20
N ASP A 24 4.36 -24.45 6.26
CA ASP A 24 5.30 -23.95 7.28
C ASP A 24 6.72 -23.90 6.72
N ALA A 25 7.09 -24.90 5.92
CA ALA A 25 8.39 -24.94 5.22
C ALA A 25 8.51 -23.83 4.16
N ALA A 26 7.45 -23.56 3.40
CA ALA A 26 7.41 -22.48 2.41
C ALA A 26 7.49 -21.09 3.06
N ALA A 27 6.79 -20.88 4.19
CA ALA A 27 6.86 -19.64 4.94
C ALA A 27 8.27 -19.39 5.51
N ALA A 28 8.91 -20.43 6.06
CA ALA A 28 10.28 -20.34 6.56
C ALA A 28 11.29 -20.00 5.45
N ALA A 29 11.16 -20.63 4.28
CA ALA A 29 11.99 -20.34 3.12
C ALA A 29 11.82 -18.89 2.62
N ARG A 30 10.57 -18.40 2.53
CA ARG A 30 10.28 -17.00 2.15
C ARG A 30 10.88 -16.00 3.14
N ASN A 31 10.74 -16.26 4.44
CA ASN A 31 11.28 -15.38 5.48
C ASN A 31 12.82 -15.32 5.42
N ALA A 32 13.48 -16.45 5.17
CA ALA A 32 14.94 -16.49 4.97
C ALA A 32 15.38 -15.68 3.74
N ALA A 33 14.63 -15.76 2.63
CA ALA A 33 14.90 -14.92 1.45
C ALA A 33 14.73 -13.42 1.75
N PHE A 34 13.69 -13.03 2.48
CA PHE A 34 13.48 -11.65 2.91
C PHE A 34 14.58 -11.16 3.87
N GLU A 35 15.12 -12.02 4.73
CA GLU A 35 16.25 -11.68 5.59
C GLU A 35 17.50 -11.32 4.77
N SER A 36 17.81 -12.11 3.74
CA SER A 36 18.93 -11.83 2.85
C SER A 36 18.77 -10.48 2.13
N LEU A 37 17.55 -10.14 1.70
CA LEU A 37 17.26 -8.83 1.11
C LEU A 37 17.42 -7.70 2.13
N ARG A 38 16.95 -7.88 3.37
CA ARG A 38 17.14 -6.89 4.45
C ARG A 38 18.60 -6.67 4.77
N GLN A 39 19.43 -7.73 4.81
CA GLN A 39 20.87 -7.61 4.99
C GLN A 39 21.53 -6.84 3.85
N ARG A 40 21.12 -7.07 2.60
CA ARG A 40 21.63 -6.33 1.43
C ARG A 40 21.29 -4.84 1.51
N ALA A 41 20.13 -4.49 2.07
CA ALA A 41 19.68 -3.11 2.23
C ALA A 41 20.11 -2.47 3.55
N ALA A 42 20.85 -3.17 4.42
CA ALA A 42 21.12 -2.72 5.80
C ALA A 42 21.93 -1.41 5.92
N GLY A 43 22.59 -0.97 4.84
CA GLY A 43 23.32 0.30 4.79
C GLY A 43 22.62 1.41 4.00
N ILE A 44 21.38 1.19 3.55
CA ILE A 44 20.60 2.17 2.81
C ILE A 44 19.72 2.91 3.81
N GLU A 45 19.96 4.21 3.98
CA GLU A 45 19.04 5.08 4.70
C GLU A 45 17.85 5.43 3.79
N PHE A 46 16.67 5.00 4.20
CA PHE A 46 15.42 5.42 3.56
C PHE A 46 14.95 6.69 4.28
N VAL A 47 15.09 7.83 3.60
CA VAL A 47 14.49 9.08 4.08
C VAL A 47 13.03 9.06 3.67
N GLU A 48 12.14 8.87 4.64
CA GLU A 48 10.73 9.14 4.42
C GLU A 48 10.54 10.65 4.31
N ALA A 49 10.11 11.10 3.13
CA ALA A 49 9.71 12.49 2.95
C ALA A 49 8.51 12.76 3.86
N ASN A 50 8.67 13.64 4.84
CA ASN A 50 7.56 14.15 5.64
C ASN A 50 6.82 15.19 4.81
N ILE A 51 5.93 14.73 3.92
CA ILE A 51 5.17 15.62 3.05
C ILE A 51 3.95 16.14 3.81
N GLU A 52 3.81 17.47 3.85
CA GLU A 52 2.66 18.10 4.50
C GLU A 52 1.34 17.65 3.87
N PRO A 53 0.27 17.43 4.65
CA PRO A 53 -1.04 17.12 4.12
C PRO A 53 -1.60 18.26 3.26
N TYR A 54 -2.31 17.91 2.18
CA TYR A 54 -3.08 18.85 1.39
C TYR A 54 -4.51 18.92 1.91
N VAL A 55 -5.05 20.12 2.15
CA VAL A 55 -6.38 20.28 2.76
C VAL A 55 -7.34 20.94 1.78
N LEU A 56 -8.44 20.24 1.48
CA LEU A 56 -9.61 20.82 0.83
C LEU A 56 -10.52 21.39 1.92
N GLY A 57 -10.42 22.71 2.12
CA GLY A 57 -11.12 23.42 3.19
C GLY A 57 -12.48 24.02 2.81
N PRO A 58 -13.08 24.79 3.74
CA PRO A 58 -14.36 25.47 3.56
C PRO A 58 -14.38 26.44 2.37
N ASP A 59 -13.24 27.05 2.03
CA ASP A 59 -13.10 27.96 0.88
C ASP A 59 -13.41 27.26 -0.47
N MET A 60 -13.31 25.94 -0.51
CA MET A 60 -13.64 25.10 -1.66
C MET A 60 -15.00 24.38 -1.50
N GLY A 61 -15.79 24.73 -0.49
CA GLY A 61 -17.11 24.15 -0.22
C GLY A 61 -17.09 22.84 0.56
N PHE A 62 -15.96 22.44 1.14
CA PHE A 62 -15.84 21.20 1.91
C PHE A 62 -15.92 21.46 3.42
N ASP A 63 -17.06 21.13 4.01
CA ASP A 63 -17.30 21.09 5.46
C ASP A 63 -17.96 19.74 5.84
N PRO A 64 -17.30 18.85 6.61
CA PRO A 64 -15.95 18.99 7.19
C PRO A 64 -14.84 18.99 6.12
N PRO A 65 -13.66 19.59 6.39
CA PRO A 65 -12.56 19.62 5.42
C PRO A 65 -12.08 18.21 5.08
N ILE A 66 -11.63 18.01 3.84
CA ILE A 66 -11.00 16.76 3.40
C ILE A 66 -9.48 16.92 3.53
N VAL A 67 -8.86 16.08 4.36
CA VAL A 67 -7.41 16.09 4.60
C VAL A 67 -6.79 14.96 3.79
N ILE A 68 -5.97 15.33 2.81
CA ILE A 68 -5.31 14.42 1.89
C ILE A 68 -3.87 14.25 2.35
N LYS A 69 -3.49 13.02 2.70
CA LYS A 69 -2.14 12.71 3.19
C LYS A 69 -1.39 11.88 2.17
N TRP A 70 -0.07 12.00 2.20
CA TRP A 70 0.78 11.06 1.47
C TRP A 70 0.56 9.64 2.01
N PRO A 71 0.41 8.62 1.15
CA PRO A 71 0.16 7.26 1.63
C PRO A 71 1.36 6.73 2.43
N GLU A 72 1.12 6.07 3.55
CA GLU A 72 2.15 5.35 4.31
C GLU A 72 2.41 3.95 3.74
N ASN A 73 1.43 3.38 3.03
CA ASN A 73 1.49 2.03 2.48
C ASN A 73 2.11 2.03 1.08
N ASP A 74 3.22 1.30 0.89
CA ASP A 74 3.93 1.18 -0.38
C ASP A 74 3.06 0.62 -1.53
N ALA A 75 2.09 -0.25 -1.23
CA ALA A 75 1.16 -0.73 -2.25
C ALA A 75 0.30 0.40 -2.81
N VAL A 76 -0.15 1.32 -1.94
CA VAL A 76 -0.93 2.50 -2.33
C VAL A 76 -0.05 3.51 -3.05
N ARG A 77 1.19 3.73 -2.58
CA ARG A 77 2.19 4.56 -3.28
C ARG A 77 2.42 4.07 -4.71
N TRP A 78 2.58 2.76 -4.90
CA TRP A 78 2.76 2.17 -6.23
C TRP A 78 1.53 2.35 -7.13
N SER A 79 0.33 2.13 -6.60
CA SER A 79 -0.92 2.39 -7.33
C SER A 79 -1.04 3.86 -7.76
N LEU A 80 -0.62 4.78 -6.89
CA LEU A 80 -0.64 6.21 -7.14
C LEU A 80 0.36 6.61 -8.23
N GLU A 81 1.59 6.09 -8.20
CA GLU A 81 2.56 6.27 -9.28
C GLU A 81 2.04 5.73 -10.63
N LEU A 82 1.40 4.57 -10.62
CA LEU A 82 0.85 3.98 -11.83
C LEU A 82 -0.29 4.83 -12.40
N ALA A 83 -1.16 5.37 -11.55
CA ALA A 83 -2.22 6.29 -11.94
C ALA A 83 -1.64 7.60 -12.52
N ALA A 84 -0.62 8.16 -11.86
CA ALA A 84 0.09 9.35 -12.33
C ALA A 84 0.69 9.15 -13.73
N ARG A 85 1.41 8.05 -13.96
CA ARG A 85 2.02 7.75 -15.27
C ARG A 85 0.99 7.58 -16.39
N ARG A 86 -0.23 7.16 -16.05
CA ARG A 86 -1.34 6.98 -17.01
C ARG A 86 -2.16 8.25 -17.21
N GLY A 87 -1.92 9.31 -16.44
CA GLY A 87 -2.76 10.50 -16.41
C GLY A 87 -4.19 10.22 -15.92
N ASP A 88 -4.38 9.18 -15.11
CA ASP A 88 -5.69 8.81 -14.57
C ASP A 88 -5.97 9.60 -13.29
N ALA A 89 -6.56 10.79 -13.46
CA ALA A 89 -6.89 11.69 -12.37
C ALA A 89 -7.83 11.06 -11.33
N VAL A 90 -8.78 10.22 -11.76
CA VAL A 90 -9.77 9.61 -10.87
C VAL A 90 -9.11 8.55 -10.00
N ALA A 91 -8.31 7.67 -10.60
CA ALA A 91 -7.57 6.65 -9.86
C ALA A 91 -6.51 7.28 -8.92
N PHE A 92 -5.88 8.37 -9.36
CA PHE A 92 -4.89 9.08 -8.54
C PHE A 92 -5.53 9.71 -7.30
N ILE A 93 -6.61 10.47 -7.46
CA ILE A 93 -7.32 11.08 -6.33
C ILE A 93 -7.89 9.98 -5.42
N GLY A 94 -8.50 8.94 -5.99
CA GLY A 94 -9.07 7.82 -5.25
C GLY A 94 -8.04 7.02 -4.45
N ALA A 95 -6.76 7.02 -4.83
CA ALA A 95 -5.69 6.42 -4.03
C ALA A 95 -5.32 7.25 -2.79
N LEU A 96 -5.63 8.55 -2.79
CA LEU A 96 -5.25 9.50 -1.74
C LEU A 96 -6.36 9.78 -0.72
N VAL A 97 -7.62 9.54 -1.08
CA VAL A 97 -8.78 9.85 -0.25
C VAL A 97 -9.61 8.60 0.05
N SER A 98 -10.45 8.70 1.07
CA SER A 98 -11.43 7.67 1.37
C SER A 98 -12.56 7.64 0.32
N ASP A 99 -13.22 6.50 0.14
CA ASP A 99 -14.37 6.41 -0.78
C ASP A 99 -15.46 7.47 -0.49
N PRO A 100 -15.83 7.73 0.78
CA PRO A 100 -16.77 8.81 1.11
C PRO A 100 -16.28 10.19 0.66
N ASP A 101 -15.00 10.52 0.86
CA ASP A 101 -14.46 11.81 0.45
C ASP A 101 -14.36 11.95 -1.07
N MET A 102 -14.06 10.86 -1.77
CA MET A 102 -14.10 10.83 -3.23
C MET A 102 -15.50 11.17 -3.76
N LEU A 103 -16.55 10.59 -3.16
CA LEU A 103 -17.93 10.92 -3.51
C LEU A 103 -18.27 12.38 -3.25
N ARG A 104 -17.76 12.97 -2.16
CA ARG A 104 -17.95 14.40 -1.86
C ARG A 104 -17.28 15.29 -2.91
N ILE A 105 -16.07 14.94 -3.34
CA ILE A 105 -15.36 15.66 -4.42
C ILE A 105 -16.13 15.55 -5.74
N ILE A 106 -16.61 14.36 -6.08
CA ILE A 106 -17.43 14.15 -7.28
C ILE A 106 -18.72 14.97 -7.20
N ALA A 107 -19.44 14.92 -6.07
CA ALA A 107 -20.67 15.69 -5.89
C ALA A 107 -20.44 17.21 -6.00
N ALA A 108 -19.34 17.73 -5.44
CA ALA A 108 -18.99 19.14 -5.52
C ALA A 108 -18.63 19.60 -6.96
N THR A 109 -18.15 18.68 -7.79
CA THR A 109 -17.76 18.98 -9.18
C THR A 109 -18.85 18.64 -10.19
N TYR A 110 -19.82 17.79 -9.86
CA TYR A 110 -20.81 17.24 -10.78
C TYR A 110 -21.65 18.31 -11.50
N ASP A 111 -22.09 19.34 -10.77
CA ASP A 111 -22.94 20.40 -11.32
C ASP A 111 -22.15 21.51 -12.05
N GLN A 112 -20.82 21.39 -12.15
CA GLN A 112 -19.99 22.37 -12.83
C GLN A 112 -19.87 22.06 -14.34
N PRO A 113 -19.95 23.08 -15.22
CA PRO A 113 -19.90 22.89 -16.68
C PRO A 113 -18.57 22.26 -17.17
N ASP A 114 -17.52 22.32 -16.37
CA ASP A 114 -16.18 21.80 -16.67
C ASP A 114 -15.72 20.76 -15.62
N ALA A 115 -16.64 19.98 -15.04
CA ALA A 115 -16.38 19.00 -13.97
C ALA A 115 -15.09 18.16 -14.19
N LYS A 116 -14.91 17.63 -15.40
CA LYS A 116 -13.71 16.84 -15.76
C LYS A 116 -12.42 17.65 -15.70
N ARG A 117 -12.43 18.90 -16.16
CA ARG A 117 -11.25 19.78 -16.09
C ARG A 117 -10.97 20.21 -14.66
N ILE A 118 -11.99 20.38 -13.83
CA ILE A 118 -11.82 20.69 -12.40
C ILE A 118 -11.16 19.51 -11.69
N LEU A 119 -11.64 18.29 -11.92
CA LEU A 119 -11.01 17.07 -11.37
C LEU A 119 -9.58 16.89 -11.86
N TYR A 120 -9.31 17.17 -13.14
CA TYR A 120 -7.95 17.12 -13.67
C TYR A 120 -7.06 18.21 -13.08
N GLY A 121 -7.58 19.43 -12.88
CA GLY A 121 -6.86 20.51 -12.21
C GLY A 121 -6.54 20.20 -10.75
N LEU A 122 -7.46 19.54 -10.04
CA LEU A 122 -7.20 19.02 -8.69
C LEU A 122 -6.09 17.96 -8.71
N TYR A 123 -6.14 17.04 -9.67
CA TYR A 123 -5.08 16.04 -9.88
C TYR A 123 -3.71 16.70 -10.09
N LEU A 124 -3.59 17.68 -10.99
CA LEU A 124 -2.34 18.40 -11.24
C LEU A 124 -1.83 19.09 -9.98
N ARG A 125 -2.73 19.76 -9.23
CA ARG A 125 -2.37 20.46 -8.00
C ARG A 125 -1.87 19.50 -6.91
N LEU A 126 -2.47 18.32 -6.80
CA LEU A 126 -2.00 17.27 -5.89
C LEU A 126 -0.66 16.67 -6.35
N GLN A 127 -0.47 16.52 -7.66
CA GLN A 127 0.82 16.10 -8.22
C GLN A 127 1.92 17.11 -7.86
N ASP A 128 1.70 18.39 -8.10
CA ASP A 128 2.67 19.45 -7.78
C ASP A 128 2.96 19.52 -6.29
N HIS A 129 1.94 19.32 -5.44
CA HIS A 129 2.09 19.33 -3.98
C HIS A 129 2.95 18.18 -3.46
N PHE A 130 2.73 16.95 -3.95
CA PHE A 130 3.42 15.76 -3.43
C PHE A 130 4.71 15.41 -4.16
N PHE A 131 4.83 15.73 -5.46
CA PHE A 131 6.00 15.38 -6.29
C PHE A 131 6.87 16.59 -6.66
N GLY A 132 6.48 17.81 -6.26
CA GLY A 132 7.16 19.05 -6.60
C GLY A 132 6.61 19.72 -7.86
N ALA A 133 6.82 21.04 -7.96
CA ALA A 133 6.27 21.87 -9.02
C ALA A 133 6.71 21.39 -10.42
N GLY A 134 5.74 21.24 -11.33
CA GLY A 134 5.99 20.82 -12.72
C GLY A 134 5.94 19.31 -12.91
N ALA A 135 5.68 18.53 -11.87
CA ALA A 135 5.48 17.09 -11.98
C ALA A 135 4.26 16.72 -12.86
N GLY A 136 3.25 17.60 -12.91
CA GLY A 136 2.06 17.42 -13.75
C GLY A 136 2.21 17.87 -15.21
N ASP A 137 3.25 18.64 -15.55
CA ASP A 137 3.44 19.23 -16.89
C ASP A 137 4.25 18.33 -17.84
N VAL A 138 4.75 17.18 -17.37
CA VAL A 138 5.58 16.27 -18.17
C VAL A 138 4.72 15.14 -18.74
N PRO A 139 4.52 15.05 -20.08
CA PRO A 139 3.81 13.92 -20.69
C PRO A 139 4.63 12.63 -20.49
N GLY A 140 4.24 11.81 -19.51
CA GLY A 140 4.83 10.49 -19.25
C GLY A 140 5.45 10.26 -17.86
N GLY A 141 5.61 11.29 -17.01
CA GLY A 141 6.26 11.21 -15.68
C GLY A 141 7.75 10.81 -15.74
N THR A 142 8.73 11.43 -15.09
CA THR A 142 8.89 12.52 -14.10
C THR A 142 10.15 13.30 -14.54
N PRO A 143 10.38 14.60 -14.20
CA PRO A 143 11.12 14.90 -12.96
C PRO A 143 10.81 16.26 -12.27
N ALA A 144 11.07 16.33 -10.96
CA ALA A 144 11.68 17.51 -10.31
C ALA A 144 12.47 17.12 -9.03
N SER A 145 13.54 16.34 -9.20
CA SER A 145 14.84 16.41 -8.49
C SER A 145 15.82 15.47 -9.17
#